data_AF-A0A2D4WJP7-F1
#
_entry.id   AF-A0A2D4WJP7-F1
#
_cell.length_a   1.000
_cell.length_b   1.000
_cell.length_c   1.000
_cell.angle_alpha   90.00
_cell.angle_beta   90.00
_cell.angle_gamma   90.00
#
_symmetry.space_group_name_H-M   'P 1'
#
loop_
_entity.id
_entity.type
_entity.pdbx_description
1 polymer ?
#
loop_
_entity_poly.entity_id
_entity_poly.type
_entity_poly.pdbx_seq_one_letter_code
_entity_poly.pdbx_strand_id
1 'polypeptide(L)'
;ELFGSSAIEADSEIIDLMLSTFERAGVSRPLTLDIGHIGIYDALFSDAGLDPDLENEVFDALQRKSAPDIERLSASMPAREAERLAQLLALHGSPDVLASARATFPDEPAVMAALDQLDTVLAGVQKAFPDVGVYVDLTELRGFRYHTGLVFAVYLEGRGSAVAKGGRYDNIGAVFGRDRPATGFAIDLKALVDDAQQSETADFPVIAPHSDDPGLRAAVIALRAAGRTVVMDVAPGVDLPNAERLVSRGGEWIIEGGTS
;
A
#
# COMPACT_ATOMS: atom_id res chain seq x y z
N GLU A 1 -4.88 -1.93 10.16
CA GLU A 1 -6.29 -1.51 10.15
C GLU A 1 -6.61 -0.78 11.44
N LEU A 2 -7.53 0.17 11.39
CA LEU A 2 -8.04 0.94 12.52
C LEU A 2 -9.56 0.86 12.52
N PHE A 3 -10.13 0.43 13.65
CA PHE A 3 -11.57 0.32 13.86
C PHE A 3 -12.06 1.28 14.94
N GLY A 4 -13.28 1.79 14.78
CA GLY A 4 -13.98 2.59 15.78
C GLY A 4 -13.80 4.09 15.68
N SER A 5 -13.24 4.61 14.58
CA SER A 5 -13.13 6.05 14.31
C SER A 5 -13.59 6.40 12.91
N SER A 6 -14.55 7.32 12.81
CA SER A 6 -14.99 7.95 11.56
C SER A 6 -14.23 9.27 11.28
N ALA A 7 -13.28 9.62 12.13
CA ALA A 7 -12.52 10.86 12.00
C ALA A 7 -11.53 10.75 10.85
N ILE A 8 -11.34 11.83 10.08
CA ILE A 8 -10.43 11.87 8.94
C ILE A 8 -8.97 11.63 9.37
N GLU A 9 -8.64 11.98 10.61
CA GLU A 9 -7.35 11.73 11.24
C GLU A 9 -7.00 10.24 11.28
N ALA A 10 -8.00 9.35 11.37
CA ALA A 10 -7.77 7.90 11.31
C ALA A 10 -7.31 7.47 9.91
N ASP A 11 -7.85 8.07 8.86
CA ASP A 11 -7.42 7.80 7.48
C ASP A 11 -6.02 8.36 7.23
N SER A 12 -5.74 9.57 7.72
CA SER A 12 -4.39 10.17 7.69
C SER A 12 -3.36 9.28 8.39
N GLU A 13 -3.65 8.78 9.60
CA GLU A 13 -2.75 7.88 10.33
C GLU A 13 -2.45 6.60 9.54
N ILE A 14 -3.48 6.01 8.91
CA ILE A 14 -3.33 4.79 8.12
C ILE A 14 -2.46 5.03 6.88
N ILE A 15 -2.61 6.16 6.21
CA ILE A 15 -1.78 6.53 5.05
C ILE A 15 -0.35 6.83 5.51
N ASP A 16 -0.16 7.56 6.62
CA ASP A 16 1.14 7.84 7.20
C ASP A 16 1.88 6.55 7.57
N LEU A 17 1.18 5.59 8.19
CA LEU A 17 1.73 4.28 8.54
C LEU A 17 2.13 3.48 7.29
N MET A 18 1.31 3.53 6.24
CA MET A 18 1.60 2.87 4.96
C MET A 18 2.86 3.45 4.33
N LEU A 19 2.97 4.77 4.19
CA LEU A 19 4.13 5.44 3.60
C LEU A 19 5.39 5.23 4.44
N SER A 20 5.28 5.37 5.76
CA SER A 20 6.38 5.08 6.70
C SER A 20 6.90 3.65 6.58
N THR A 21 6.06 2.68 6.19
CA THR A 21 6.49 1.30 5.98
C THR A 21 7.46 1.17 4.81
N PHE A 22 7.24 1.91 3.72
CA PHE A 22 8.15 1.94 2.57
C PHE A 22 9.48 2.62 2.92
N GLU A 23 9.45 3.74 3.65
CA GLU A 23 10.66 4.41 4.13
C GLU A 23 11.48 3.50 5.05
N ARG A 24 10.81 2.83 6.01
CA ARG A 24 11.45 1.90 6.94
C ARG A 24 12.03 0.68 6.27
N ALA A 25 11.42 0.21 5.18
CA ALA A 25 11.94 -0.86 4.36
C ALA A 25 13.13 -0.41 3.48
N GLY A 26 13.47 0.89 3.46
CA GLY A 26 14.57 1.42 2.67
C GLY A 26 14.30 1.40 1.17
N VAL A 27 13.02 1.50 0.76
CA VAL A 27 12.65 1.56 -0.65
C VAL A 27 13.15 2.88 -1.24
N SER A 28 14.04 2.80 -2.22
CA SER A 28 14.71 3.96 -2.82
C SER A 28 14.05 4.48 -4.10
N ARG A 29 13.15 3.70 -4.68
CA ARG A 29 12.39 4.09 -5.87
C ARG A 29 11.36 5.17 -5.52
N PRO A 30 11.09 6.13 -6.42
CA PRO A 30 10.02 7.08 -6.24
C PRO A 30 8.67 6.40 -6.02
N LEU A 31 7.94 6.90 -5.02
CA LEU A 31 6.59 6.49 -4.66
C LEU A 31 5.58 7.47 -5.25
N THR A 32 4.43 6.96 -5.68
CA THR A 32 3.26 7.78 -6.00
C THR A 32 2.06 7.29 -5.20
N LEU A 33 1.49 8.16 -4.38
CA LEU A 33 0.19 7.97 -3.74
C LEU A 33 -0.91 8.38 -4.72
N ASP A 34 -1.68 7.40 -5.15
CA ASP A 34 -2.92 7.56 -5.90
C ASP A 34 -4.08 7.57 -4.91
N ILE A 35 -4.89 8.63 -4.88
CA ILE A 35 -5.95 8.82 -3.89
C ILE A 35 -7.23 9.38 -4.51
N GLY A 36 -8.36 8.85 -4.06
CA GLY A 36 -9.70 9.25 -4.47
C GLY A 36 -10.69 9.12 -3.31
N HIS A 37 -11.96 9.40 -3.59
CA HIS A 37 -13.03 9.30 -2.60
C HIS A 37 -14.33 8.82 -3.23
N ILE A 38 -14.78 7.63 -2.84
CA ILE A 38 -15.97 6.97 -3.42
C ILE A 38 -17.26 7.77 -3.23
N GLY A 39 -17.39 8.47 -2.11
CA GLY A 39 -18.54 9.30 -1.80
C GLY A 39 -18.79 10.44 -2.80
N ILE A 40 -17.83 10.78 -3.66
CA ILE A 40 -18.05 11.73 -4.76
C ILE A 40 -18.94 11.09 -5.84
N TYR A 41 -18.63 9.86 -6.24
CA TYR A 41 -19.46 9.11 -7.18
C TYR A 41 -20.85 8.86 -6.58
N ASP A 42 -20.90 8.39 -5.34
CA ASP A 42 -22.17 8.12 -4.66
C ASP A 42 -23.04 9.37 -4.57
N ALA A 43 -22.47 10.52 -4.24
CA ALA A 43 -23.19 11.79 -4.17
C ALA A 43 -23.78 12.21 -5.52
N LEU A 44 -23.09 11.92 -6.63
CA LEU A 44 -23.51 12.34 -7.96
C LEU A 44 -24.55 11.39 -8.58
N PHE A 45 -24.53 10.10 -8.22
CA PHE A 45 -25.26 9.05 -8.95
C PHE A 45 -26.24 8.21 -8.11
N SER A 46 -26.19 8.22 -6.76
CA SER A 46 -27.09 7.35 -5.95
C SER A 46 -28.57 7.67 -6.13
N ASP A 47 -28.92 8.94 -6.35
CA ASP A 47 -30.29 9.40 -6.55
C ASP A 47 -30.67 9.54 -8.04
N ALA A 48 -29.78 9.15 -8.96
CA ALA A 48 -29.99 9.27 -10.40
C ALA A 48 -31.07 8.31 -10.94
N GLY A 49 -31.46 7.30 -10.14
CA GLY A 49 -32.45 6.30 -10.54
C GLY A 49 -32.02 5.50 -11.76
N LEU A 50 -30.70 5.30 -11.93
CA LEU A 50 -30.15 4.49 -13.01
C LEU A 50 -30.60 3.04 -12.85
N ASP A 51 -30.80 2.37 -13.98
CA ASP A 51 -30.96 0.93 -13.98
C ASP A 51 -29.70 0.26 -13.40
N PRO A 52 -29.81 -0.75 -12.51
CA PRO A 52 -28.64 -1.37 -11.88
C PRO A 52 -27.63 -1.97 -12.86
N ASP A 53 -28.07 -2.49 -14.00
CA ASP A 53 -27.15 -3.05 -15.00
C ASP A 53 -26.39 -1.91 -15.69
N LEU A 54 -27.08 -0.81 -16.01
CA LEU A 54 -26.45 0.40 -16.56
C LEU A 54 -25.45 1.03 -15.58
N GLU A 55 -25.78 1.09 -14.29
CA GLU A 55 -24.89 1.59 -13.25
C GLU A 55 -23.61 0.76 -13.16
N ASN A 56 -23.72 -0.57 -13.17
CA ASN A 56 -22.55 -1.47 -13.22
C ASN A 56 -21.73 -1.28 -14.51
N GLU A 57 -22.36 -1.09 -15.68
CA GLU A 57 -21.64 -0.82 -16.93
C GLU A 57 -20.88 0.51 -16.88
N VAL A 58 -21.50 1.58 -16.36
CA VAL A 58 -20.87 2.89 -16.17
C VAL A 58 -19.68 2.78 -15.23
N PHE A 59 -19.88 2.08 -14.11
CA PHE A 59 -18.86 1.82 -13.12
C PHE A 59 -17.64 1.11 -13.71
N ASP A 60 -17.86 0.02 -14.46
CA ASP A 60 -16.80 -0.74 -15.12
C ASP A 60 -16.08 0.10 -16.19
N ALA A 61 -16.82 0.97 -16.90
CA ALA A 61 -16.24 1.88 -17.88
C ALA A 61 -15.36 2.96 -17.22
N LEU A 62 -15.76 3.50 -16.06
CA LEU A 62 -14.97 4.45 -15.27
C LEU A 62 -13.67 3.80 -14.78
N GLN A 63 -13.73 2.59 -14.22
CA GLN A 63 -12.52 1.88 -13.75
C GLN A 63 -11.51 1.62 -14.88
N ARG A 64 -12.00 1.35 -16.09
CA ARG A 64 -11.15 1.16 -17.28
C ARG A 64 -10.76 2.47 -17.97
N LYS A 65 -11.24 3.61 -17.49
CA LYS A 65 -11.05 4.94 -18.11
C LYS A 65 -11.47 4.95 -19.58
N SER A 66 -12.52 4.22 -19.92
CA SER A 66 -12.96 4.03 -21.30
C SER A 66 -13.88 5.16 -21.73
N ALA A 67 -13.30 6.27 -22.19
CA ALA A 67 -14.08 7.39 -22.73
C ALA A 67 -15.11 6.97 -23.81
N PRO A 68 -14.79 6.07 -24.77
CA PRO A 68 -15.77 5.61 -25.75
C PRO A 68 -16.94 4.83 -25.13
N ASP A 69 -16.69 4.00 -24.11
CA ASP A 69 -17.78 3.30 -23.42
C ASP A 69 -18.64 4.28 -22.63
N ILE A 70 -18.02 5.24 -21.93
CA ILE A 70 -18.72 6.28 -21.19
C ILE A 70 -19.59 7.13 -22.13
N GLU A 71 -19.10 7.52 -23.31
CA GLU A 71 -19.90 8.24 -24.31
C GLU A 71 -21.11 7.41 -24.79
N ARG A 72 -20.90 6.12 -25.08
CA ARG A 72 -21.98 5.20 -25.49
C ARG A 72 -23.04 5.04 -24.39
N LEU A 73 -22.61 4.88 -23.14
CA LEU A 73 -23.49 4.66 -21.99
C LEU A 73 -24.27 5.93 -21.63
N SER A 74 -23.62 7.09 -21.77
CA SER A 74 -24.22 8.40 -21.51
C SER A 74 -25.47 8.66 -22.36
N ALA A 75 -25.57 8.06 -23.55
CA ALA A 75 -26.76 8.16 -24.40
C ALA A 75 -28.01 7.51 -23.81
N SER A 76 -27.85 6.60 -22.84
CA SER A 76 -28.95 5.91 -22.14
C SER A 76 -29.26 6.52 -20.77
N MET A 77 -28.58 7.62 -20.40
CA MET A 77 -28.73 8.32 -19.13
C MET A 77 -29.51 9.63 -19.33
N PRO A 78 -30.16 10.17 -18.29
CA PRO A 78 -30.67 11.53 -18.37
C PRO A 78 -29.51 12.53 -18.54
N ALA A 79 -29.79 13.64 -19.23
CA ALA A 79 -28.74 14.52 -19.77
C ALA A 79 -27.84 15.13 -18.68
N ARG A 80 -28.40 15.38 -17.49
CA ARG A 80 -27.66 15.94 -16.35
C ARG A 80 -26.63 14.93 -15.83
N GLU A 81 -27.00 13.67 -15.72
CA GLU A 81 -26.18 12.57 -15.21
C GLU A 81 -25.09 12.22 -16.23
N ALA A 82 -25.42 12.23 -17.53
CA ALA A 82 -24.44 12.10 -18.61
C ALA A 82 -23.39 13.21 -18.58
N GLU A 83 -23.81 14.47 -18.41
CA GLU A 83 -22.89 15.61 -18.29
C GLU A 83 -21.99 15.48 -17.05
N ARG A 84 -22.56 15.13 -15.90
CA ARG A 84 -21.81 14.86 -14.65
C ARG A 84 -20.79 13.75 -14.83
N LEU A 85 -21.15 12.68 -15.52
CA LEU A 85 -20.26 11.55 -15.76
C LEU A 85 -19.07 11.94 -16.63
N ALA A 86 -19.31 12.69 -17.71
CA ALA A 86 -18.26 13.21 -18.57
C ALA A 86 -17.33 14.18 -17.83
N GLN A 87 -17.90 15.06 -16.99
CA GLN A 87 -17.15 15.97 -16.14
C GLN A 87 -16.28 15.20 -15.13
N LEU A 88 -16.86 14.22 -14.44
CA LEU A 88 -16.16 13.43 -13.43
C LEU A 88 -15.00 12.61 -14.05
N LEU A 89 -15.20 12.04 -15.24
CA LEU A 89 -14.17 11.31 -15.99
C LEU A 89 -12.91 12.16 -16.25
N ALA A 90 -13.03 13.48 -16.33
CA ALA A 90 -11.91 14.39 -16.54
C ALA A 90 -11.20 14.84 -15.24
N LEU A 91 -11.74 14.50 -14.06
CA LEU A 91 -11.23 14.97 -12.77
C LEU A 91 -10.21 14.00 -12.17
N HIS A 92 -9.07 13.88 -12.84
CA HIS A 92 -7.92 13.13 -12.35
C HIS A 92 -6.60 13.83 -12.74
N GLY A 93 -5.54 13.68 -11.94
CA GLY A 93 -4.25 14.32 -12.19
C GLY A 93 -3.53 14.79 -10.93
N SER A 94 -2.95 15.99 -10.98
CA SER A 94 -2.31 16.62 -9.82
C SER A 94 -3.37 17.02 -8.76
N PRO A 95 -2.94 17.36 -7.52
CA PRO A 95 -3.85 17.88 -6.50
C PRO A 95 -4.69 19.10 -6.93
N ASP A 96 -4.27 19.84 -7.95
CA ASP A 96 -5.02 20.97 -8.51
C ASP A 96 -6.43 20.56 -9.01
N VAL A 97 -6.63 19.28 -9.32
CA VAL A 97 -7.94 18.75 -9.73
C VAL A 97 -9.01 18.94 -8.67
N LEU A 98 -8.64 19.04 -7.37
CA LEU A 98 -9.61 19.32 -6.30
C LEU A 98 -10.27 20.69 -6.49
N ALA A 99 -9.51 21.70 -6.91
CA ALA A 99 -10.06 23.02 -7.20
C ALA A 99 -10.99 23.00 -8.43
N SER A 100 -10.62 22.24 -9.46
CA SER A 100 -11.49 22.02 -10.63
C SER A 100 -12.79 21.33 -10.23
N ALA A 101 -12.73 20.29 -9.40
CA ALA A 101 -13.90 19.57 -8.93
C ALA A 101 -14.88 20.45 -8.14
N ARG A 102 -14.36 21.34 -7.28
CA ARG A 102 -15.18 22.33 -6.55
C ARG A 102 -15.88 23.31 -7.49
N ALA A 103 -15.22 23.72 -8.57
CA ALA A 103 -15.80 24.60 -9.58
C ALA A 103 -16.85 23.89 -10.45
N THR A 104 -16.66 22.60 -10.70
CA THR A 104 -17.57 21.77 -11.49
C THR A 104 -18.83 21.39 -10.72
N PHE A 105 -18.72 21.10 -9.42
CA PHE A 105 -19.84 20.65 -8.57
C PHE A 105 -20.08 21.56 -7.35
N PRO A 106 -20.30 22.88 -7.54
CA PRO A 106 -20.40 23.83 -6.43
C PRO A 106 -21.64 23.61 -5.54
N ASP A 107 -22.70 23.04 -6.12
CA ASP A 107 -23.99 22.82 -5.46
C ASP A 107 -24.14 21.40 -4.87
N GLU A 108 -23.04 20.66 -4.72
CA GLU A 108 -23.04 19.29 -4.21
C GLU A 108 -22.33 19.20 -2.85
N PRO A 109 -23.05 19.36 -1.71
CA PRO A 109 -22.44 19.42 -0.38
C PRO A 109 -21.66 18.16 0.01
N ALA A 110 -22.14 16.99 -0.41
CA ALA A 110 -21.47 15.72 -0.15
C ALA A 110 -20.15 15.60 -0.93
N VAL A 111 -20.12 16.09 -2.18
CA VAL A 111 -18.88 16.21 -2.96
C VAL A 111 -17.91 17.17 -2.27
N MET A 112 -18.39 18.34 -1.82
CA MET A 112 -17.54 19.32 -1.12
C MET A 112 -16.93 18.73 0.16
N ALA A 113 -17.70 17.98 0.96
CA ALA A 113 -17.19 17.31 2.15
C ALA A 113 -16.12 16.26 1.84
N ALA A 114 -16.30 15.47 0.78
CA ALA A 114 -15.30 14.51 0.32
C ALA A 114 -14.01 15.20 -0.17
N LEU A 115 -14.13 16.33 -0.86
CA LEU A 115 -12.99 17.13 -1.30
C LEU A 115 -12.24 17.74 -0.11
N ASP A 116 -12.95 18.19 0.95
CA ASP A 116 -12.32 18.70 2.18
C ASP A 116 -11.51 17.61 2.92
N GLN A 117 -12.01 16.37 2.90
CA GLN A 117 -11.28 15.22 3.44
C GLN A 117 -10.01 14.92 2.64
N LEU A 118 -10.09 14.94 1.31
CA LEU A 118 -8.93 14.79 0.43
C LEU A 118 -7.89 15.89 0.69
N ASP A 119 -8.30 17.17 0.75
CA ASP A 119 -7.40 18.28 1.06
C ASP A 119 -6.68 18.09 2.40
N THR A 120 -7.41 17.65 3.43
CA THR A 120 -6.86 17.40 4.77
C THR A 120 -5.76 16.34 4.74
N VAL A 121 -6.02 15.21 4.09
CA VAL A 121 -5.07 14.10 3.96
C VAL A 121 -3.86 14.52 3.12
N LEU A 122 -4.08 15.14 1.96
CA LEU A 122 -3.01 15.56 1.07
C LEU A 122 -2.09 16.59 1.71
N ALA A 123 -2.62 17.54 2.48
CA ALA A 123 -1.82 18.48 3.24
C ALA A 123 -0.92 17.78 4.28
N GLY A 124 -1.42 16.71 4.92
CA GLY A 124 -0.65 15.87 5.83
C GLY A 124 0.47 15.12 5.11
N VAL A 125 0.14 14.41 4.03
CA VAL A 125 1.09 13.63 3.23
C VAL A 125 2.20 14.51 2.67
N GLN A 126 1.85 15.64 2.03
CA GLN A 126 2.84 16.53 1.42
C GLN A 126 3.82 17.13 2.45
N LYS A 127 3.37 17.30 3.69
CA LYS A 127 4.19 17.81 4.80
C LYS A 127 5.10 16.73 5.39
N ALA A 128 4.58 15.51 5.56
CA ALA A 128 5.31 14.41 6.19
C ALA A 128 6.26 13.68 5.20
N PHE A 129 5.85 13.58 3.93
CA PHE A 129 6.51 12.81 2.88
C PHE A 129 6.68 13.66 1.61
N PRO A 130 7.53 14.70 1.63
CA PRO A 130 7.62 15.68 0.54
C PRO A 130 8.08 15.09 -0.81
N ASP A 131 8.77 13.95 -0.78
CA ASP A 131 9.28 13.26 -1.97
C ASP A 131 8.28 12.25 -2.56
N VAL A 132 7.14 12.01 -1.90
CA VAL A 132 6.07 11.14 -2.42
C VAL A 132 5.26 11.94 -3.44
N GLY A 133 5.22 11.44 -4.68
CA GLY A 133 4.33 11.98 -5.72
C GLY A 133 2.87 11.76 -5.34
N VAL A 134 2.00 12.70 -5.70
CA VAL A 134 0.55 12.58 -5.46
C VAL A 134 -0.18 12.61 -6.78
N TYR A 135 -1.07 11.63 -6.96
CA TYR A 135 -2.04 11.57 -8.03
C TYR A 135 -3.44 11.52 -7.41
N VAL A 136 -4.32 12.40 -7.85
CA VAL A 136 -5.72 12.42 -7.42
C VAL A 136 -6.57 11.87 -8.54
N ASP A 137 -7.45 10.94 -8.21
CA ASP A 137 -8.40 10.35 -9.16
C ASP A 137 -9.79 10.28 -8.54
N LEU A 138 -10.68 11.20 -8.93
CA LEU A 138 -12.04 11.26 -8.39
C LEU A 138 -12.98 10.20 -9.02
N THR A 139 -12.44 9.37 -9.91
CA THR A 139 -13.10 8.19 -10.47
C THR A 139 -12.38 6.89 -10.08
N GLU A 140 -11.46 6.93 -9.13
CA GLU A 140 -10.91 5.71 -8.54
C GLU A 140 -11.98 5.04 -7.69
N LEU A 141 -12.43 3.89 -8.17
CA LEU A 141 -13.55 3.15 -7.62
C LEU A 141 -13.16 1.70 -7.29
N ARG A 142 -11.86 1.36 -7.31
CA ARG A 142 -11.41 0.01 -6.91
C ARG A 142 -11.89 -0.31 -5.50
N GLY A 143 -12.50 -1.48 -5.35
CA GLY A 143 -13.08 -1.94 -4.07
C GLY A 143 -14.43 -1.30 -3.71
N PHE A 144 -15.10 -0.64 -4.67
CA PHE A 144 -16.42 0.01 -4.49
C PHE A 144 -17.47 -0.79 -3.76
N ARG A 145 -17.45 -2.13 -3.88
CA ARG A 145 -18.45 -2.97 -3.20
C ARG A 145 -18.33 -2.96 -1.67
N TYR A 146 -17.23 -2.48 -1.10
CA TYR A 146 -17.07 -2.41 0.36
C TYR A 146 -16.47 -1.09 0.88
N HIS A 147 -15.87 -0.26 0.03
CA HIS A 147 -15.37 1.05 0.45
C HIS A 147 -16.50 2.06 0.62
N THR A 148 -16.35 2.96 1.60
CA THR A 148 -17.38 3.95 1.97
C THR A 148 -16.83 5.38 2.08
N GLY A 149 -15.56 5.61 1.75
CA GLY A 149 -14.92 6.92 1.83
C GLY A 149 -13.65 7.02 0.98
N LEU A 150 -12.55 7.47 1.59
CA LEU A 150 -11.24 7.50 0.94
C LEU A 150 -10.84 6.12 0.40
N VAL A 151 -10.26 6.14 -0.79
CA VAL A 151 -9.61 4.99 -1.42
C VAL A 151 -8.22 5.43 -1.87
N PHE A 152 -7.22 4.61 -1.66
CA PHE A 152 -5.85 4.96 -2.00
C PHE A 152 -5.01 3.75 -2.36
N ALA A 153 -3.98 4.01 -3.15
CA ALA A 153 -2.99 3.03 -3.56
C ALA A 153 -1.61 3.67 -3.65
N VAL A 154 -0.57 2.86 -3.46
CA VAL A 154 0.81 3.28 -3.66
C VAL A 154 1.38 2.53 -4.86
N TYR A 155 2.01 3.27 -5.75
CA TYR A 155 2.75 2.76 -6.89
C TYR A 155 4.23 3.10 -6.73
N LEU A 156 5.07 2.21 -7.26
CA LEU A 156 6.50 2.41 -7.38
C LEU A 156 6.88 2.61 -8.83
N GLU A 157 7.81 3.53 -9.08
CA GLU A 157 8.35 3.74 -10.42
C GLU A 157 8.90 2.43 -11.02
N GLY A 158 8.43 2.09 -12.22
CA GLY A 158 8.80 0.87 -12.94
C GLY A 158 7.91 -0.34 -12.63
N ARG A 159 6.93 -0.24 -11.72
CA ARG A 159 5.90 -1.27 -11.51
C ARG A 159 4.59 -0.90 -12.19
N GLY A 160 3.99 -1.85 -12.92
CA GLY A 160 2.71 -1.68 -13.59
C GLY A 160 1.47 -1.89 -12.69
N SER A 161 1.68 -2.18 -11.41
CA SER A 161 0.62 -2.44 -10.44
C SER A 161 0.93 -1.78 -9.10
N ALA A 162 -0.12 -1.42 -8.37
CA ALA A 162 0.01 -0.91 -7.02
C ALA A 162 0.68 -1.95 -6.10
N VAL A 163 1.56 -1.47 -5.22
CA VAL A 163 2.27 -2.28 -4.20
C VAL A 163 1.59 -2.21 -2.83
N ALA A 164 0.76 -1.20 -2.60
CA ALA A 164 -0.15 -1.14 -1.47
C ALA A 164 -1.50 -0.59 -1.92
N LYS A 165 -2.57 -1.01 -1.25
CA LYS A 165 -3.94 -0.52 -1.46
C LYS A 165 -4.64 -0.41 -0.12
N GLY A 166 -5.49 0.59 0.02
CA GLY A 166 -6.26 0.80 1.23
C GLY A 166 -7.45 1.73 1.01
N GLY A 167 -8.17 1.96 2.09
CA GLY A 167 -9.31 2.86 2.11
C GLY A 167 -10.21 2.64 3.31
N ARG A 168 -11.26 3.45 3.39
CA ARG A 168 -12.30 3.41 4.41
C ARG A 168 -13.42 2.44 4.01
N TYR A 169 -13.93 1.66 4.97
CA TYR A 169 -14.95 0.62 4.77
C TYR A 169 -15.82 0.44 6.02
N ASP A 170 -16.72 1.39 6.28
CA ASP A 170 -17.46 1.44 7.54
C ASP A 170 -18.52 0.31 7.69
N ASN A 171 -18.89 -0.35 6.59
CA ASN A 171 -20.03 -1.29 6.54
C ASN A 171 -19.63 -2.78 6.51
N ILE A 172 -18.34 -3.12 6.56
CA ILE A 172 -17.88 -4.52 6.48
C ILE A 172 -18.31 -5.34 7.72
N GLY A 173 -18.58 -4.67 8.84
CA GLY A 173 -19.05 -5.29 10.08
C GLY A 173 -20.56 -5.57 10.14
N ALA A 174 -21.35 -5.00 9.22
CA ALA A 174 -22.82 -5.11 9.19
C ALA A 174 -23.28 -6.56 9.15
N VAL A 175 -22.65 -7.35 8.27
CA VAL A 175 -22.92 -8.78 8.08
C VAL A 175 -22.62 -9.63 9.31
N PHE A 176 -21.85 -9.10 10.27
CA PHE A 176 -21.52 -9.75 11.55
C PHE A 176 -22.21 -9.11 12.76
N GLY A 177 -23.16 -8.19 12.54
CA GLY A 177 -23.97 -7.56 13.59
C GLY A 177 -23.23 -6.47 14.39
N ARG A 178 -22.12 -5.94 13.88
CA ARG A 178 -21.34 -4.87 14.51
C ARG A 178 -20.78 -3.90 13.47
N ASP A 179 -21.62 -2.97 13.00
CA ASP A 179 -21.13 -1.84 12.21
C ASP A 179 -20.26 -0.92 13.06
N ARG A 180 -19.03 -0.72 12.59
CA ARG A 180 -18.07 0.20 13.18
C ARG A 180 -17.23 0.79 12.06
N PRO A 181 -17.00 2.12 12.08
CA PRO A 181 -16.13 2.75 11.13
C PRO A 181 -14.75 2.08 11.08
N ALA A 182 -14.21 1.90 9.89
CA ALA A 182 -12.95 1.18 9.69
C ALA A 182 -12.17 1.73 8.50
N THR A 183 -10.85 1.77 8.64
CA THR A 183 -9.93 2.16 7.57
C THR A 183 -8.62 1.38 7.70
N GLY A 184 -7.97 1.09 6.58
CA GLY A 184 -6.78 0.25 6.58
C GLY A 184 -6.15 0.11 5.20
N PHE A 185 -5.03 -0.61 5.15
CA PHE A 185 -4.33 -0.94 3.93
C PHE A 185 -3.76 -2.36 3.98
N ALA A 186 -3.45 -2.89 2.80
CA ALA A 186 -2.66 -4.10 2.59
C ALA A 186 -1.46 -3.77 1.69
N ILE A 187 -0.34 -4.47 1.89
CA ILE A 187 0.88 -4.35 1.09
C ILE A 187 1.18 -5.70 0.45
N ASP A 188 1.59 -5.70 -0.82
CA ASP A 188 2.23 -6.84 -1.44
C ASP A 188 3.65 -6.99 -0.87
N LEU A 189 3.79 -7.90 0.10
CA LEU A 189 5.07 -8.16 0.77
C LEU A 189 6.16 -8.63 -0.20
N LYS A 190 5.81 -9.33 -1.28
CA LYS A 190 6.79 -9.75 -2.28
C LYS A 190 7.34 -8.53 -3.01
N ALA A 191 6.43 -7.65 -3.47
CA ALA A 191 6.84 -6.41 -4.11
C ALA A 191 7.67 -5.52 -3.18
N LEU A 192 7.31 -5.46 -1.89
CA LEU A 192 8.08 -4.71 -0.89
C LEU A 192 9.49 -5.30 -0.71
N VAL A 193 9.63 -6.61 -0.55
CA VAL A 193 10.95 -7.27 -0.36
C VAL A 193 11.85 -7.10 -1.58
N ASP A 194 11.29 -7.15 -2.79
CA ASP A 194 12.06 -6.97 -4.03
C ASP A 194 12.70 -5.57 -4.15
N ASP A 195 12.08 -4.55 -3.55
CA ASP A 195 12.54 -3.15 -3.60
C ASP A 195 13.09 -2.61 -2.27
N ALA A 196 12.98 -3.37 -1.19
CA ALA A 196 13.52 -3.03 0.11
C ALA A 196 15.05 -2.98 0.06
N GLN A 197 15.64 -2.12 0.89
CA GLN A 197 17.07 -2.13 1.11
C GLN A 197 17.46 -3.49 1.70
N GLN A 198 18.20 -4.28 0.94
CA GLN A 198 18.79 -5.50 1.45
C GLN A 198 19.83 -5.10 2.49
N SER A 199 19.61 -5.51 3.74
CA SER A 199 20.69 -5.51 4.71
C SER A 199 21.64 -6.62 4.30
N GLU A 200 22.76 -6.26 3.69
CA GLU A 200 23.93 -7.12 3.69
C GLU A 200 24.33 -7.28 5.16
N THR A 201 24.03 -8.43 5.75
CA THR A 201 24.64 -8.78 7.03
C THR A 201 26.13 -8.90 6.76
N ALA A 202 26.92 -7.95 7.28
CA ALA A 202 28.38 -7.99 7.22
C ALA A 202 28.97 -9.26 7.86
N ASP A 203 28.16 -9.98 8.62
CA ASP A 203 28.48 -11.27 9.21
C ASP A 203 28.40 -12.40 8.19
N PHE A 204 29.58 -12.87 7.78
CA PHE A 204 29.74 -14.08 7.01
C PHE A 204 29.15 -15.32 7.72
N PRO A 205 28.61 -16.32 6.99
CA PRO A 205 28.23 -17.58 7.61
C PRO A 205 29.43 -18.25 8.29
N VAL A 206 29.21 -18.88 9.45
CA VAL A 206 30.22 -19.67 10.16
C VAL A 206 30.00 -21.15 9.85
N ILE A 207 31.03 -21.81 9.32
CA ILE A 207 31.05 -23.26 9.16
C ILE A 207 31.59 -23.87 10.46
N ALA A 208 30.76 -24.68 11.13
CA ALA A 208 31.14 -25.41 12.33
C ALA A 208 31.32 -26.91 12.00
N PRO A 209 32.37 -27.58 12.50
CA PRO A 209 32.54 -29.02 12.29
C PRO A 209 31.41 -29.80 12.98
N HIS A 210 31.21 -31.05 12.57
CA HIS A 210 30.33 -31.95 13.31
C HIS A 210 31.12 -32.72 14.38
N SER A 211 30.76 -32.56 15.66
CA SER A 211 31.28 -33.36 16.77
C SER A 211 30.32 -33.35 17.97
N ASP A 212 30.53 -34.28 18.91
CA ASP A 212 29.78 -34.37 20.17
C ASP A 212 30.39 -33.49 21.30
N ASP A 213 31.30 -32.57 20.97
CA ASP A 213 31.94 -31.69 21.96
C ASP A 213 30.90 -30.73 22.59
N PRO A 214 30.70 -30.76 23.92
CA PRO A 214 29.79 -29.83 24.60
C PRO A 214 30.17 -28.35 24.41
N GLY A 215 31.46 -28.05 24.31
CA GLY A 215 31.98 -26.70 24.06
C GLY A 215 31.62 -26.20 22.66
N LEU A 216 31.67 -27.08 21.66
CA LEU A 216 31.24 -26.76 20.29
C LEU A 216 29.75 -26.42 20.29
N ARG A 217 28.93 -27.26 20.94
CA ARG A 217 27.49 -27.05 21.03
C ARG A 217 27.16 -25.71 21.68
N ALA A 218 27.86 -25.34 22.75
CA ALA A 218 27.69 -24.06 23.41
C ALA A 218 28.05 -22.87 22.49
N ALA A 219 29.18 -22.95 21.78
CA ALA A 219 29.60 -21.94 20.83
C ALA A 219 28.61 -21.76 19.67
N VAL A 220 28.11 -22.85 19.08
CA VAL A 220 27.10 -22.81 18.02
C VAL A 220 25.80 -22.16 18.50
N ILE A 221 25.34 -22.49 19.71
CA ILE A 221 24.14 -21.87 20.31
C ILE A 221 24.36 -20.37 20.51
N ALA A 222 25.50 -19.97 21.05
CA ALA A 222 25.82 -18.56 21.29
C ALA A 222 25.87 -17.75 19.98
N LEU A 223 26.52 -18.29 18.94
CA LEU A 223 26.60 -17.64 17.63
C LEU A 223 25.22 -17.47 17.00
N ARG A 224 24.38 -18.51 17.02
CA ARG A 224 23.00 -18.42 16.50
C ARG A 224 22.15 -17.43 17.30
N ALA A 225 22.31 -17.38 18.63
CA ALA A 225 21.63 -16.41 19.48
C ALA A 225 22.07 -14.97 19.20
N ALA A 226 23.30 -14.77 18.72
CA ALA A 226 23.81 -13.48 18.26
C ALA A 226 23.39 -13.13 16.81
N GLY A 227 22.55 -13.93 16.16
CA GLY A 227 22.07 -13.69 14.80
C GLY A 227 23.00 -14.21 13.69
N ARG A 228 24.08 -14.92 14.03
CA ARG A 228 25.00 -15.50 13.04
C ARG A 228 24.39 -16.73 12.37
N THR A 229 24.54 -16.81 11.05
CA THR A 229 24.25 -18.03 10.29
C THR A 229 25.34 -19.06 10.56
N VAL A 230 25.00 -20.19 11.19
CA VAL A 230 25.95 -21.29 11.48
C VAL A 230 25.57 -22.56 10.74
N VAL A 231 26.41 -22.96 9.78
CA VAL A 231 26.26 -24.16 8.95
C VAL A 231 27.08 -25.29 9.55
N MET A 232 26.44 -26.43 9.84
CA MET A 232 27.14 -27.61 10.34
C MET A 232 27.72 -28.40 9.17
N ASP A 233 29.01 -28.66 9.20
CA ASP A 233 29.74 -29.51 8.24
C ASP A 233 29.51 -31.00 8.57
N VAL A 234 28.27 -31.46 8.41
CA VAL A 234 27.81 -32.81 8.79
C VAL A 234 28.46 -33.90 7.93
N ALA A 235 28.61 -33.63 6.63
CA ALA A 235 29.46 -34.39 5.74
C ALA A 235 30.67 -33.49 5.40
N PRO A 236 31.89 -33.84 5.86
CA PRO A 236 33.05 -32.97 5.73
C PRO A 236 33.24 -32.49 4.29
N GLY A 237 33.41 -31.17 4.13
CA GLY A 237 33.67 -30.56 2.83
C GLY A 237 32.68 -29.47 2.43
N VAL A 238 31.87 -28.95 3.35
CA VAL A 238 31.12 -27.71 3.11
C VAL A 238 32.11 -26.59 2.75
N ASP A 239 31.89 -26.03 1.57
CA ASP A 239 32.61 -24.88 1.04
C ASP A 239 31.59 -23.82 0.65
N LEU A 240 31.58 -22.72 1.40
CA LEU A 240 30.69 -21.58 1.17
C LEU A 240 31.57 -20.36 0.89
N PRO A 241 31.25 -19.56 -0.14
CA PRO A 241 31.98 -18.33 -0.40
C PRO A 241 31.82 -17.39 0.78
N ASN A 242 32.92 -16.70 1.13
CA ASN A 242 32.98 -15.74 2.23
C ASN A 242 32.42 -16.32 3.54
N ALA A 243 32.94 -17.46 3.97
CA ALA A 243 32.55 -18.10 5.23
C ALA A 243 33.71 -18.14 6.22
N GLU A 244 33.39 -17.93 7.49
CA GLU A 244 34.31 -18.12 8.60
C GLU A 244 34.25 -19.58 9.07
N ARG A 245 35.27 -20.06 9.79
CA ARG A 245 35.28 -21.44 10.33
C ARG A 245 35.41 -21.42 11.84
N LEU A 246 34.57 -22.20 12.52
CA LEU A 246 34.68 -22.43 13.95
C LEU A 246 35.71 -23.55 14.20
N VAL A 247 36.79 -23.24 14.90
CA VAL A 247 37.89 -24.18 15.17
C VAL A 247 38.21 -24.27 16.66
N SER A 248 38.72 -25.43 17.09
CA SER A 248 39.16 -25.64 18.47
C SER A 248 40.64 -25.27 18.62
N ARG A 249 40.94 -24.29 19.49
CA ARG A 249 42.30 -23.87 19.86
C ARG A 249 42.43 -23.89 21.38
N GLY A 250 43.33 -24.72 21.92
CA GLY A 250 43.57 -24.77 23.37
C GLY A 250 42.36 -25.21 24.20
N GLY A 251 41.37 -25.88 23.61
CA GLY A 251 40.12 -26.27 24.29
C GLY A 251 38.99 -25.24 24.18
N GLU A 252 39.22 -24.11 23.52
CA GLU A 252 38.21 -23.10 23.24
C GLU A 252 37.83 -23.09 21.75
N TRP A 253 36.56 -22.80 21.47
CA TRP A 253 36.04 -22.71 20.11
C TRP A 253 36.05 -21.25 19.65
N ILE A 254 36.86 -20.96 18.65
CA ILE A 254 37.06 -19.60 18.11
C ILE A 254 36.76 -19.55 16.61
N ILE A 255 36.37 -18.39 16.12
CA ILE A 255 36.15 -18.14 14.70
C ILE A 255 37.50 -17.81 14.05
N GLU A 256 37.82 -18.50 12.94
CA GLU A 256 38.97 -18.22 12.08
C GLU A 256 38.51 -17.97 10.63
N GLY A 257 39.10 -16.96 9.98
CA GLY A 257 38.87 -16.67 8.56
C GLY A 257 37.66 -15.79 8.29
N GLY A 258 37.75 -15.02 7.20
CA GLY A 258 36.82 -13.96 6.79
C GLY A 258 37.58 -12.95 5.93
N THR A 259 38.30 -13.39 4.90
CA THR A 259 38.97 -12.47 3.96
C THR A 259 38.04 -12.12 2.82
N SER A 260 37.95 -10.81 2.57
CA SER A 260 37.40 -10.15 1.37
C SER A 260 37.90 -10.72 0.06
#